data_AF-A0A6L8UE71-F1
#
_entry.id   AF-A0A6L8UE71-F1
#
_cell.length_a   1.000
_cell.length_b   1.000
_cell.length_c   1.000
_cell.angle_alpha   90.00
_cell.angle_beta   90.00
_cell.angle_gamma   90.00
#
_symmetry.space_group_name_H-M   'P 1'
#
loop_
_entity.id
_entity.type
_entity.pdbx_description
1 polymer ?
#
loop_
_entity_poly.entity_id
_entity_poly.type
_entity_poly.pdbx_seq_one_letter_code
_entity_poly.pdbx_strand_id
1 'polypeptide(L)' 'MKIRILRLISLKGTGTPEELAILLDVSIRTVKRLIHELRQEGYLIRYCRTRRSYVPA' A
#
# COMPACT_ATOMS: atom_id res chain seq x y z
N MET A 1 10.98 4.77 -2.88
CA MET A 1 9.99 3.68 -2.62
C MET A 1 8.55 4.17 -2.46
N LYS A 2 8.27 5.12 -1.54
CA LYS A 2 6.91 5.62 -1.25
C LYS A 2 6.12 6.09 -2.48
N ILE A 3 6.76 6.79 -3.42
CA ILE A 3 6.15 7.24 -4.68
C ILE A 3 5.59 6.08 -5.52
N ARG A 4 6.31 4.95 -5.60
CA ARG A 4 5.86 3.76 -6.35
C ARG A 4 4.62 3.14 -5.70
N ILE A 5 4.57 3.08 -4.37
CA ILE A 5 3.39 2.62 -3.63
C ILE A 5 2.20 3.54 -3.86
N LEU A 6 2.38 4.87 -3.78
CA LEU A 6 1.32 5.84 -4.04
C LEU A 6 0.75 5.70 -5.45
N ARG A 7 1.60 5.46 -6.45
CA ARG A 7 1.17 5.18 -7.83
C ARG A 7 0.36 3.87 -7.93
N LEU A 8 0.76 2.81 -7.25
CA LEU A 8 -0.01 1.56 -7.22
C LEU A 8 -1.36 1.73 -6.50
N ILE A 9 -1.40 2.52 -5.42
CA ILE A 9 -2.62 2.85 -4.68
C ILE A 9 -3.58 3.65 -5.55
N SER A 10 -3.10 4.67 -6.27
CA SER A 10 -3.94 5.48 -7.15
C SER A 10 -4.53 4.65 -8.31
N LEU A 11 -3.75 3.69 -8.82
CA LEU A 11 -4.20 2.72 -9.82
C LEU A 11 -5.07 1.60 -9.23
N LYS A 12 -5.23 1.54 -7.89
CA LYS A 12 -5.96 0.48 -7.16
C LYS A 12 -5.44 -0.92 -7.48
N GLY A 13 -4.13 -1.02 -7.75
CA GLY A 13 -3.45 -2.22 -8.21
C GLY A 13 -2.33 -2.65 -7.27
N THR A 14 -2.47 -2.43 -5.96
CA THR A 14 -1.43 -2.89 -5.01
C THR A 14 -1.47 -4.39 -4.76
N GLY A 15 -2.62 -5.03 -4.99
CA GLY A 15 -2.88 -6.38 -4.49
C GLY A 15 -2.93 -6.42 -2.96
N THR A 16 -2.90 -7.64 -2.42
CA THR A 16 -2.85 -7.90 -0.98
C THR A 16 -1.53 -7.36 -0.38
N PRO A 17 -1.44 -7.15 0.94
CA PRO A 17 -0.18 -6.80 1.58
C PRO A 17 0.95 -7.79 1.30
N GLU A 18 0.62 -9.08 1.15
CA GLU A 18 1.53 -10.16 0.79
C GLU A 18 2.03 -10.03 -0.65
N GLU A 19 1.13 -9.81 -1.61
CA GLU A 19 1.48 -9.59 -3.02
C GLU A 19 2.32 -8.32 -3.19
N LEU A 20 1.96 -7.24 -2.48
CA LEU A 20 2.71 -5.99 -2.49
C LEU A 20 4.11 -6.16 -1.90
N ALA A 21 4.25 -7.01 -0.87
CA ALA A 21 5.54 -7.33 -0.27
C ALA A 21 6.46 -8.04 -1.27
N ILE A 22 5.93 -9.04 -1.99
CA ILE A 22 6.65 -9.76 -3.06
C ILE A 22 7.03 -8.78 -4.19
N LEU A 23 6.09 -7.96 -4.65
CA LEU A 23 6.32 -7.00 -5.75
C LEU A 23 7.43 -5.99 -5.45
N LEU A 24 7.58 -5.62 -4.18
CA LEU A 24 8.55 -4.65 -3.72
C LEU A 24 9.84 -5.27 -3.17
N ASP A 25 9.92 -6.60 -3.12
CA ASP A 25 11.01 -7.37 -2.50
C ASP A 25 11.30 -6.93 -1.05
N VAL A 26 10.23 -6.84 -0.24
CA VAL A 26 10.31 -6.47 1.18
C VAL A 26 9.42 -7.34 2.05
N SER A 27 9.63 -7.29 3.37
CA SER A 27 8.71 -7.95 4.30
C SER A 27 7.33 -7.28 4.35
N ILE A 28 6.29 -8.06 4.68
CA ILE A 28 4.94 -7.54 4.97
C ILE A 28 4.98 -6.49 6.09
N ARG A 29 5.86 -6.66 7.08
CA ARG A 29 6.06 -5.69 8.16
C ARG A 29 6.53 -4.34 7.59
N THR A 30 7.47 -4.36 6.65
CA THR A 30 7.93 -3.16 5.94
C THR A 30 6.79 -2.51 5.15
N VAL A 31 5.96 -3.29 4.45
CA VAL A 31 4.77 -2.75 3.76
C VAL A 31 3.83 -2.04 4.75
N LYS A 32 3.47 -2.70 5.86
CA LYS A 32 2.59 -2.11 6.88
C LYS A 32 3.18 -0.83 7.48
N ARG A 33 4.49 -0.81 7.74
CA ARG A 33 5.20 0.38 8.21
C ARG A 33 5.13 1.52 7.19
N LEU A 34 5.40 1.25 5.91
CA LEU A 34 5.35 2.26 4.85
C LEU A 34 3.94 2.85 4.68
N ILE A 35 2.90 2.01 4.73
CA ILE A 35 1.51 2.48 4.68
C ILE A 35 1.17 3.34 5.91
N HIS A 36 1.66 2.97 7.09
CA HIS A 36 1.49 3.76 8.30
C HIS A 36 2.17 5.13 8.19
N GLU A 37 3.43 5.17 7.74
CA GLU A 37 4.17 6.42 7.49
C GLU A 37 3.44 7.32 6.49
N LEU A 38 2.94 6.76 5.37
CA LEU A 38 2.15 7.53 4.41
C LEU A 38 0.88 8.13 5.02
N ARG A 39 0.21 7.42 5.94
CA ARG A 39 -0.94 7.98 6.66
C ARG A 39 -0.53 9.13 7.58
N GLN A 40 0.60 9.02 8.25
CA GLN A 40 1.15 10.10 9.10
C GLN A 40 1.54 11.33 8.26
N GLU A 41 1.97 11.13 7.02
CA GLU A 41 2.23 12.20 6.05
C GLU A 41 0.94 12.83 5.49
N GLY A 42 -0.24 12.37 5.90
CA GLY A 42 -1.54 12.92 5.50
C GLY A 42 -2.21 12.22 4.31
N TYR A 43 -1.60 11.16 3.77
CA TYR A 43 -2.24 10.39 2.70
C TYR A 43 -3.38 9.55 3.25
N LEU A 44 -4.59 9.84 2.75
CA LEU A 44 -5.79 9.08 3.07
C LEU A 44 -5.76 7.74 2.34
N ILE A 45 -5.29 6.69 3.02
CA ILE A 45 -5.14 5.34 2.46
C ILE A 45 -5.90 4.33 3.32
N ARG A 46 -6.84 3.59 2.74
CA ARG A 46 -7.54 2.47 3.39
C ARG A 46 -7.34 1.16 2.67
N TYR A 47 -7.47 0.05 3.38
CA TYR A 47 -7.46 -1.27 2.75
C TYR A 47 -8.90 -1.66 2.36
N CYS A 48 -9.13 -1.91 1.07
CA CYS A 48 -10.41 -2.37 0.56
C CYS A 48 -10.40 -3.91 0.47
N ARG A 49 -11.15 -4.58 1.34
CA ARG A 49 -11.23 -6.05 1.36
C ARG A 49 -11.85 -6.64 0.09
N THR A 50 -12.86 -5.98 -0.48
CA THR A 50 -13.52 -6.41 -1.73
C THR A 50 -12.56 -6.39 -2.91
N ARG A 51 -11.72 -5.34 -3.02
CA ARG A 51 -10.71 -5.21 -4.08
C ARG A 51 -9.38 -5.87 -3.75
N ARG A 52 -9.21 -6.32 -2.50
CA ARG A 52 -7.93 -6.82 -1.96
C ARG A 52 -6.78 -5.88 -2.29
N SER A 53 -6.97 -4.57 -2.08
CA SER A 53 -5.99 -3.54 -2.45
C SER A 53 -6.07 -2.37 -1.48
N TYR A 54 -4.93 -1.71 -1.26
CA TYR A 54 -4.92 -0.36 -0.72
C TYR A 54 -5.49 0.62 -1.75
N VAL A 55 -6.34 1.53 -1.30
CA VAL A 55 -7.03 2.53 -2.13
C VAL A 55 -7.03 3.88 -1.41
N PRO A 56 -7.13 5.01 -2.14
CA PRO A 56 -7.43 6.30 -1.53
C PRO A 56 -8.72 6.20 -0.72
N ALA A 57 -8.72 6.74 0.50
CA ALA A 57 -9.83 6.60 1.44
C ALA A 57 -11.07 7.33 0.95
#